data_AF-S4NRE7-F1
#
_entry.id   AF-S4NRE7-F1
#
_cell.length_a   1.000
_cell.length_b   1.000
_cell.length_c   1.000
_cell.angle_alpha   90.00
_cell.angle_beta   90.00
_cell.angle_gamma   90.00
#
_symmetry.space_group_name_H-M   'P 1'
#
loop_
_entity.id
_entity.type
_entity.pdbx_description
1 polymer ?
#
loop_
_entity_poly.entity_id
_entity_poly.type
_entity_poly.pdbx_seq_one_letter_code
_entity_poly.pdbx_strand_id
1 'polypeptide(L)' 'MVNFTVDEIRGMMDKKRNIRNMSVIAHVDHGKSTLTDSLVSKAGIIANARAGETRFTDTRKDEQDRCITIKSTAISMYF' A
#
# COMPACT_ATOMS: atom_id res chain seq x y z
N MET A 1 6.40 8.87 -10.11
CA MET A 1 6.60 8.48 -8.71
C MET A 1 6.21 9.67 -7.87
N VAL A 2 5.39 9.47 -6.84
CA VAL A 2 4.93 10.56 -5.97
C VAL A 2 6.13 11.28 -5.34
N ASN A 3 6.18 12.59 -5.46
CA ASN A 3 7.30 13.42 -4.98
C ASN A 3 6.72 14.57 -4.16
N PHE A 4 6.50 14.31 -2.87
CA PHE A 4 6.06 15.30 -1.89
C PHE A 4 7.22 15.68 -0.98
N THR A 5 7.29 16.95 -0.62
CA THR A 5 8.14 17.45 0.45
C THR A 5 7.50 17.15 1.82
N VAL A 6 8.32 17.16 2.88
CA VAL A 6 7.84 16.95 4.26
C VAL A 6 6.85 18.04 4.68
N ASP A 7 7.04 19.28 4.22
CA ASP A 7 6.15 20.40 4.53
C ASP A 7 4.78 20.24 3.88
N GLU A 8 4.73 19.78 2.63
CA GLU A 8 3.48 19.45 1.94
C GLU A 8 2.73 18.32 2.68
N ILE A 9 3.45 17.27 3.11
CA ILE A 9 2.86 16.18 3.90
C ILE A 9 2.27 16.72 5.20
N ARG A 10 3.00 17.59 5.91
CA ARG A 10 2.53 18.17 7.16
C ARG A 10 1.28 19.02 6.97
N GLY A 11 1.24 19.86 5.93
CA GLY A 11 0.05 20.64 5.60
C GLY A 11 -1.16 19.79 5.22
N MET A 12 -0.94 18.61 4.62
CA MET A 12 -2.01 17.65 4.35
C MET A 12 -2.53 16.98 5.65
N MET A 13 -1.65 16.70 6.60
CA MET A 13 -2.02 16.08 7.89
C MET A 13 -2.94 16.95 8.75
N ASP A 14 -2.91 18.27 8.58
CA ASP A 14 -3.81 19.19 9.29
C ASP A 14 -5.28 19.04 8.84
N LYS A 15 -5.52 18.55 7.62
CA LYS A 15 -6.87 18.34 7.05
C LYS A 15 -7.48 17.02 7.55
N LYS A 16 -7.66 16.88 8.86
CA LYS A 16 -8.12 15.64 9.54
C LYS A 16 -9.38 15.00 8.92
N ARG A 17 -10.32 15.80 8.42
CA ARG A 17 -11.55 15.31 7.77
C ARG A 17 -11.30 14.50 6.49
N ASN A 18 -10.13 14.64 5.87
CA ASN A 18 -9.75 13.97 4.63
C ASN A 18 -8.94 12.68 4.88
N ILE A 19 -8.49 12.44 6.11
CA ILE A 19 -7.69 11.26 6.46
C ILE A 19 -8.62 10.04 6.60
N ARG A 20 -8.22 8.92 5.99
CA ARG A 20 -8.92 7.64 6.06
C ARG A 20 -7.94 6.55 6.50
N ASN A 21 -7.97 6.21 7.78
CA ASN A 21 -7.23 5.08 8.32
C ASN A 21 -8.07 3.82 8.14
N MET A 22 -7.60 2.90 7.31
CA MET A 22 -8.28 1.65 7.01
C MET A 22 -7.29 0.49 6.89
N SER A 23 -7.77 -0.73 7.07
CA SER A 23 -7.01 -1.95 6.86
C SER A 23 -7.74 -2.83 5.84
N VAL A 24 -6.98 -3.68 5.15
CA VAL A 24 -7.53 -4.71 4.27
C VAL A 24 -7.47 -6.04 5.02
N ILE A 25 -8.63 -6.65 5.22
CA ILE A 25 -8.78 -7.95 5.88
C ILE A 25 -9.34 -8.92 4.86
N ALA A 26 -8.68 -10.07 4.71
CA ALA A 26 -9.13 -11.14 3.83
C ALA A 26 -8.61 -12.48 4.34
N HIS A 27 -9.24 -13.56 3.90
CA HIS A 27 -8.69 -14.91 4.07
C HIS A 27 -7.40 -15.07 3.24
N VAL A 28 -6.60 -16.08 3.60
CA VAL A 28 -5.40 -16.43 2.82
C VAL A 28 -5.84 -16.81 1.39
N ASP A 29 -5.03 -16.45 0.39
CA ASP A 29 -5.30 -16.68 -1.03
C ASP A 29 -6.54 -15.99 -1.63
N HIS A 30 -7.18 -15.06 -0.91
CA HIS A 30 -8.30 -14.27 -1.43
C HIS A 30 -7.87 -12.97 -2.14
N GLY A 31 -6.64 -12.91 -2.64
CA GLY A 31 -6.16 -11.79 -3.46
C GLY A 31 -5.93 -10.47 -2.69
N LYS A 32 -5.69 -10.52 -1.37
CA LYS A 32 -5.38 -9.32 -0.58
C LYS A 32 -4.19 -8.54 -1.13
N SER A 33 -3.04 -9.20 -1.31
CA SER A 33 -1.82 -8.55 -1.81
C SER A 33 -2.03 -7.99 -3.22
N THR A 34 -2.80 -8.70 -4.07
CA THR A 34 -3.16 -8.22 -5.41
C THR A 34 -4.00 -6.94 -5.37
N LEU A 35 -5.03 -6.89 -4.52
CA LEU A 35 -5.87 -5.71 -4.35
C LEU A 35 -5.04 -4.53 -3.82
N THR A 36 -4.21 -4.76 -2.81
CA THR A 36 -3.36 -3.74 -2.22
C THR A 36 -2.36 -3.19 -3.23
N ASP A 37 -1.70 -4.03 -4.02
CA ASP A 37 -0.79 -3.58 -5.08
C ASP A 37 -1.49 -2.73 -6.14
N SER A 38 -2.72 -3.10 -6.52
CA SER A 38 -3.52 -2.31 -7.47
C SER A 38 -3.80 -0.90 -6.94
N LEU A 39 -4.14 -0.78 -5.64
CA LEU A 39 -4.34 0.51 -4.98
C LEU A 39 -3.05 1.33 -4.91
N VAL A 40 -1.94 0.71 -4.52
CA VAL A 40 -0.60 1.34 -4.44
C VAL A 40 -0.17 1.85 -5.82
N SER A 41 -0.46 1.07 -6.87
CA SER A 41 -0.18 1.45 -8.25
C SER A 41 -1.04 2.63 -8.70
N LYS A 42 -2.34 2.61 -8.37
CA LYS A 42 -3.26 3.73 -8.66
C LYS A 42 -2.84 5.01 -7.95
N ALA A 43 -2.27 4.92 -6.75
CA ALA A 43 -1.67 6.04 -6.01
C ALA A 43 -0.34 6.54 -6.59
N GLY A 44 0.18 5.92 -7.65
CA GLY A 44 1.41 6.34 -8.33
C GLY A 44 2.71 6.00 -7.57
N ILE A 45 2.63 5.10 -6.58
CA ILE A 45 3.76 4.67 -5.75
C ILE A 45 4.58 3.59 -6.47
N ILE A 46 3.90 2.62 -7.08
CA ILE A 46 4.53 1.60 -7.93
C ILE A 46 4.07 1.74 -9.38
N ALA A 47 4.84 1.19 -10.33
CA ALA A 47 4.42 1.14 -11.73
C ALA A 47 3.31 0.09 -11.94
N ASN A 48 2.33 0.41 -12.78
CA ASN A 48 1.22 -0.52 -13.13
C ASN A 48 1.71 -1.88 -13.61
N ALA A 49 2.80 -1.93 -14.37
CA ALA A 49 3.38 -3.17 -14.87
C ALA A 49 3.93 -4.09 -13.76
N ARG A 50 4.09 -3.58 -12.54
CA ARG A 50 4.61 -4.32 -11.38
C ARG A 50 3.55 -4.58 -10.31
N ALA A 51 2.32 -4.16 -10.52
CA ALA A 51 1.22 -4.35 -9.58
C ALA A 51 0.79 -5.83 -9.55
N GLY A 52 0.76 -6.45 -8.37
CA GLY A 52 0.37 -7.84 -8.14
C GLY A 52 1.56 -8.80 -8.10
N GLU A 53 2.65 -8.48 -8.81
CA GLU A 53 3.91 -9.24 -8.77
C GLU A 53 4.83 -8.78 -7.64
N THR A 54 4.86 -7.47 -7.36
CA THR A 54 5.76 -6.91 -6.35
C THR A 54 5.35 -7.29 -4.93
N ARG A 55 4.04 -7.43 -4.69
CA ARG A 55 3.45 -7.63 -3.36
C ARG A 55 4.06 -6.68 -2.35
N PHE A 56 3.93 -5.39 -2.64
CA PHE A 56 4.70 -4.32 -2.03
C PHE A 56 4.60 -4.30 -0.49
N THR A 57 3.48 -4.78 0.06
CA THR A 57 3.25 -4.86 1.51
C THR A 57 3.81 -6.11 2.18
N ASP A 58 4.13 -7.15 1.41
CA ASP A 58 4.74 -8.40 1.89
C ASP A 58 6.27 -8.22 1.91
N THR A 59 6.75 -7.53 2.96
CA THR A 59 8.14 -7.05 3.05
C THR A 59 9.12 -8.12 3.50
N ARG A 60 8.64 -9.19 4.14
CA ARG A 60 9.52 -10.27 4.62
C ARG A 60 9.72 -11.32 3.54
N LYS A 61 10.90 -11.95 3.57
CA LYS A 61 11.26 -12.99 2.61
C LYS A 61 10.32 -14.21 2.67
N ASP A 62 9.94 -14.62 3.87
CA ASP A 62 9.02 -15.74 4.08
C ASP A 62 7.58 -15.44 3.65
N GLU A 63 7.17 -14.18 3.65
CA GLU A 63 5.87 -13.74 3.11
C GLU A 63 5.85 -13.87 1.58
N GLN A 64 6.91 -13.41 0.92
CA GLN A 64 7.05 -13.47 -0.54
C GLN A 64 7.13 -14.91 -1.04
N ASP A 65 7.97 -15.75 -0.40
CA ASP A 65 8.17 -17.14 -0.79
C ASP A 65 6.90 -17.98 -0.62
N ARG A 66 6.08 -17.67 0.39
CA ARG A 66 4.85 -18.40 0.70
C ARG A 66 3.59 -17.79 0.11
N CYS A 67 3.69 -16.61 -0.51
CA CYS A 67 2.56 -15.86 -1.03
C CYS A 67 1.48 -15.50 0.01
N ILE A 68 1.90 -15.23 1.25
CA ILE A 68 1.00 -14.87 2.36
C ILE A 68 1.47 -13.60 3.05
N THR A 69 0.54 -12.86 3.66
CA THR A 69 0.87 -11.75 4.54
C THR A 69 0.89 -12.21 6.00
N ILE A 70 2.00 -12.01 6.70
CA ILE A 70 2.18 -12.39 8.11
C ILE A 70 2.17 -11.16 9.01
N LYS A 71 2.76 -10.04 8.57
CA LYS A 71 2.80 -8.76 9.28
C LYS A 71 2.07 -7.66 8.54
N SER A 72 1.61 -6.68 9.30
CA SER A 72 1.04 -5.46 8.74
C SER A 72 2.15 -4.50 8.33
N THR A 73 2.06 -3.98 7.11
CA THR A 73 2.90 -2.90 6.58
C THR A 73 1.99 -1.73 6.26
N ALA A 74 2.29 -0.54 6.81
CA ALA A 74 1.51 0.66 6.56
C ALA A 74 1.98 1.35 5.27
N ILE A 75 1.03 1.87 4.50
CA ILE A 75 1.27 2.67 3.30
C ILE A 75 0.40 3.94 3.37
N SER A 76 0.89 5.04 2.80
CA SER A 76 0.12 6.27 2.63
C SER A 76 -0.17 6.48 1.16
N MET A 77 -1.44 6.71 0.82
CA MET A 77 -1.90 6.96 -0.54
C MET A 77 -2.54 8.34 -0.60
N TYR A 78 -2.28 9.06 -1.69
CA TYR A 78 -2.86 10.37 -1.96
C TYR A 78 -3.53 10.34 -3.35
N PHE A 79 -4.70 10.99 -3.45
CA PHE A 79 -5.53 11.06 -4.66
C PHE A 79 -6.04 12.48 -4.88
#